data_AF-A0A9E4CVL8-F1
#
_entry.id   AF-A0A9E4CVL8-F1
#
_cell.length_a   1.000
_cell.length_b   1.000
_cell.length_c   1.000
_cell.angle_alpha   90.00
_cell.angle_beta   90.00
_cell.angle_gamma   90.00
#
_symmetry.space_group_name_H-M   'P 1'
#
loop_
_entity.id
_entity.type
_entity.pdbx_description
1 polymer ?
#
loop_
_entity_poly.entity_id
_entity_poly.type
_entity_poly.pdbx_seq_one_letter_code
_entity_poly.pdbx_strand_id
1 'polypeptide(L)' 'MTLIRRALVAIGVAGGVAAVLRLRGSGGTPPQRGGWRELDPSELR' A
#
# COMPACT_ATOMS: atom_id res chain seq x y z
N MET A 1 -10.07 -14.13 31.01
CA MET A 1 -10.94 -13.87 29.83
C MET A 1 -10.63 -12.55 29.11
N THR A 2 -10.12 -11.52 29.82
CA THR A 2 -9.82 -10.20 29.24
C THR A 2 -8.73 -10.23 28.17
N LEU A 3 -7.69 -11.05 28.35
CA LEU A 3 -6.60 -11.19 27.39
C LEU A 3 -7.08 -11.81 26.07
N ILE A 4 -7.83 -12.90 26.14
CA ILE A 4 -8.42 -13.56 24.96
C ILE A 4 -9.33 -12.60 24.21
N ARG A 5 -10.21 -11.88 24.92
CA ARG A 5 -11.08 -10.87 24.31
C ARG A 5 -10.28 -9.78 23.59
N ARG A 6 -9.22 -9.27 24.21
CA ARG A 6 -8.34 -8.25 23.61
C ARG A 6 -7.60 -8.80 22.39
N ALA A 7 -7.12 -10.04 22.44
CA ALA A 7 -6.46 -10.69 21.31
C ALA A 7 -7.40 -10.86 20.12
N LEU A 8 -8.64 -11.32 20.36
CA LEU A 8 -9.65 -11.45 19.31
C LEU A 8 -10.00 -10.11 18.65
N VAL A 9 -10.15 -9.05 19.46
CA VAL A 9 -10.39 -7.70 18.95
C VAL A 9 -9.20 -7.20 18.14
N ALA A 10 -7.97 -7.37 18.63
CA ALA A 10 -6.77 -6.92 17.93
C ALA A 10 -6.59 -7.64 16.58
N ILE A 11 -6.78 -8.96 16.53
CA ILE A 11 -6.71 -9.75 15.30
C ILE A 11 -7.81 -9.32 14.33
N GLY A 12 -9.04 -9.12 14.82
CA GLY A 12 -10.16 -8.66 14.00
C GLY A 12 -9.91 -7.28 13.37
N VAL A 13 -9.39 -6.32 14.16
CA VAL A 13 -9.05 -4.98 13.65
C VAL A 13 -7.92 -5.04 12.63
N ALA A 14 -6.83 -5.76 12.94
CA ALA A 14 -5.69 -5.91 12.03
C ALA A 14 -6.12 -6.57 10.70
N GLY A 15 -6.93 -7.63 10.78
CA GLY A 15 -7.48 -8.31 9.60
C GLY A 15 -8.42 -7.40 8.80
N GLY A 16 -9.28 -6.63 9.48
CA GLY A 16 -10.17 -5.66 8.83
C GLY A 16 -9.41 -4.57 8.08
N VAL A 17 -8.39 -3.97 8.70
CA VAL A 17 -7.53 -2.97 8.06
C VAL A 17 -6.81 -3.58 6.86
N ALA A 18 -6.20 -4.77 7.02
CA ALA A 18 -5.51 -5.46 5.93
C ALA A 18 -6.46 -5.77 4.76
N ALA A 19 -7.70 -6.19 5.03
CA ALA A 19 -8.71 -6.44 4.01
C ALA A 19 -9.10 -5.16 3.27
N VAL A 20 -9.33 -4.05 3.99
CA VAL A 20 -9.62 -2.75 3.38
C VAL A 20 -8.46 -2.29 2.49
N LEU A 21 -7.22 -2.35 2.99
CA LEU A 21 -6.03 -2.00 2.20
C LEU A 21 -5.87 -2.92 0.99
N ARG A 22 -6.18 -4.22 1.11
CA ARG A 22 -6.08 -5.17 0.00
C ARG A 22 -7.12 -4.91 -1.10
N LEU A 23 -8.35 -4.58 -0.71
CA LEU A 23 -9.48 -4.36 -1.62
C LEU A 23 -9.49 -2.94 -2.22
N ARG A 24 -8.99 -1.93 -1.47
CA ARG A 24 -8.92 -0.53 -1.93
C ARG A 24 -7.56 -0.16 -2.52
N GLY A 25 -6.47 -0.76 -2.03
CA GLY A 25 -5.10 -0.52 -2.47
C GLY A 25 -4.71 -1.28 -3.75
N SER A 26 -5.59 -2.14 -4.29
CA SER A 26 -5.39 -2.79 -5.58
C SER A 26 -5.81 -1.94 -6.79
N GLY A 27 -6.12 -0.66 -6.60
CA GLY A 27 -6.56 0.26 -7.66
C GLY A 27 -5.54 0.54 -8.76
N GLY A 28 -4.32 0.02 -8.62
CA GLY A 28 -3.32 -0.02 -9.68
C GLY A 28 -2.02 -0.64 -9.19
N THR A 29 -1.26 -1.25 -10.09
CA THR A 29 0.20 -1.28 -9.89
C THR A 29 0.64 0.18 -9.81
N PRO A 30 1.42 0.60 -8.78
CA PRO A 30 2.07 1.90 -8.83
C PRO A 30 2.76 1.98 -10.20
N PRO A 31 2.62 3.08 -10.96
CA PRO A 31 3.27 3.17 -12.24
C PRO A 31 4.77 2.93 -12.03
N GLN A 32 5.24 1.75 -12.42
CA GLN A 32 6.67 1.43 -12.46
C GLN A 32 7.37 2.24 -13.55
N ARG A 33 6.59 2.95 -14.38
CA ARG A 33 7.06 3.95 -15.33
C ARG A 33 7.37 5.25 -14.60
N GLY A 34 8.45 5.17 -13.85
CA GLY A 34 9.23 6.27 -13.30
C GLY A 34 10.68 5.83 -13.34
N GLY A 35 11.25 5.75 -14.54
CA GLY A 35 12.65 5.44 -14.76
C GLY A 35 13.43 6.73 -14.99
N TRP A 36 14.71 6.72 -14.63
CA TRP A 36 15.65 7.70 -15.14
C TRP A 36 15.69 7.53 -16.66
N ARG A 37 15.26 8.58 -17.36
CA ARG A 37 15.48 8.71 -18.79
C ARG A 37 16.68 9.64 -18.95
N GLU A 38 17.57 9.28 -19.85
CA GLU A 38 18.65 10.17 -20.26
C GLU A 38 18.03 11.40 -20.94
N LEU A 39 18.32 12.58 -20.38
CA LEU A 39 17.88 13.86 -20.93
C LEU A 39 18.79 14.23 -22.09
N ASP A 40 18.19 14.58 -23.22
CA ASP A 40 18.97 15.08 -24.34
C ASP A 40 19.47 16.50 -24.00
N PRO A 41 20.73 16.86 -24.27
CA PRO A 41 21.24 18.20 -24.00
C PRO A 41 20.44 19.33 -24.66
N SER A 42 19.70 19.03 -25.73
CA SER A 42 18.79 19.97 -26.39
C SER A 42 17.53 20.31 -25.58
N GLU A 43 17.12 19.44 -24.65
CA GLU A 43 15.97 19.65 -23.76
C GLU A 43 16.32 20.53 -22.55
N LEU A 44 17.62 20.78 -22.30
CA LEU A 44 18.13 21.60 -21.20
C LEU A 44 18.26 23.10 -21.52
N ARG A 45 17.87 23.52 -22.73
CA ARG A 45 18.08 24.89 -23.24
C ARG A 45 16.92 25.84 -22.94
#